data_AF-A0A2A7S9V0-F1
#
_entry.id   AF-A0A2A7S9V0-F1
#
_cell.length_a   1.000
_cell.length_b   1.000
_cell.length_c   1.000
_cell.angle_alpha   90.00
_cell.angle_beta   90.00
_cell.angle_gamma   90.00
#
_symmetry.space_group_name_H-M   'P 1'
#
loop_
_entity.id
_entity.type
_entity.pdbx_description
1 polymer ?
#
loop_
_entity_poly.entity_id
_entity_poly.type
_entity_poly.pdbx_seq_one_letter_code
_entity_poly.pdbx_strand_id
1 'polypeptide(L)'
;MIRAFKMEVRVNQDPKVLFWKKKGESVTADYVGRTVAEGYEISLAGIREAGQNGNKYLRFSFTLTKGDAKTWWNGRLFDNTRRAEGSRQPNYTGDVQIDRGEPPHRLRLAAWIRFDDPNDESTAYLSLDVSEFRQQPNPQRSASGVGAVPPVETAVSDSPL
;
A
#
# COMPACT_ATOMS: atom_id res chain seq x y z
N MET A 1 1.55 -11.52 -15.04
CA MET A 1 1.64 -10.28 -14.25
C MET A 1 1.62 -10.71 -12.81
N ILE A 2 2.66 -10.36 -12.04
CA ILE A 2 2.76 -10.77 -10.65
C ILE A 2 1.71 -10.07 -9.79
N ARG A 3 1.07 -10.84 -8.92
CA ARG A 3 -0.10 -10.37 -8.16
C ARG A 3 0.11 -10.38 -6.65
N ALA A 4 1.02 -11.22 -6.18
CA ALA A 4 1.42 -11.26 -4.78
C ALA A 4 2.84 -11.81 -4.63
N PHE A 5 3.56 -11.36 -3.61
CA PHE A 5 4.83 -11.92 -3.19
C PHE A 5 5.21 -11.45 -1.79
N LYS A 6 6.20 -12.11 -1.20
CA LYS A 6 6.81 -11.73 0.07
C LYS A 6 8.28 -11.41 -0.12
N MET A 7 8.79 -10.49 0.68
CA MET A 7 10.19 -10.05 0.63
C MET A 7 10.69 -9.66 2.01
N GLU A 8 11.95 -9.97 2.30
CA GLU A 8 12.67 -9.35 3.41
C GLU A 8 13.33 -8.06 2.94
N VAL A 9 13.09 -6.98 3.67
CA VAL A 9 13.69 -5.68 3.43
C VAL A 9 14.57 -5.33 4.62
N ARG A 10 15.88 -5.22 4.36
CA ARG A 10 16.92 -5.03 5.36
C ARG A 10 17.57 -3.66 5.19
N VAL A 11 18.23 -3.18 6.25
CA VAL A 11 19.06 -1.98 6.17
C VAL A 11 20.16 -2.20 5.14
N ASN A 12 20.34 -1.23 4.26
CA ASN A 12 21.37 -1.28 3.25
C ASN A 12 22.76 -1.06 3.86
N GLN A 13 23.66 -1.99 3.61
CA GLN A 13 25.06 -1.91 4.04
C GLN A 13 26.00 -1.51 2.87
N ASP A 14 25.48 -1.44 1.64
CA ASP A 14 26.26 -1.11 0.44
C ASP A 14 25.94 0.31 -0.05
N PRO A 15 26.87 1.27 0.07
CA PRO A 15 26.64 2.65 -0.36
C PRO A 15 26.46 2.79 -1.88
N LYS A 16 26.75 1.75 -2.67
CA LYS A 16 26.57 1.77 -4.13
C LYS A 16 25.14 1.49 -4.56
N VAL A 17 24.27 1.00 -3.67
CA VAL A 17 22.86 0.80 -4.00
C VAL A 17 22.14 2.15 -3.89
N LEU A 18 21.69 2.66 -5.04
CA LEU A 18 21.07 3.98 -5.14
C LEU A 18 19.54 3.89 -5.25
N PHE A 19 18.88 4.85 -4.61
CA PHE A 19 17.47 5.14 -4.78
C PHE A 19 17.30 6.40 -5.64
N TRP A 20 16.59 6.27 -6.77
CA TRP A 20 16.31 7.39 -7.67
C TRP A 20 15.04 8.12 -7.24
N LYS A 21 15.19 9.33 -6.68
CA LYS A 21 14.06 10.16 -6.23
C LYS A 21 13.25 10.70 -7.40
N LYS A 22 13.95 11.12 -8.46
CA LYS A 22 13.44 11.57 -9.76
C LYS A 22 14.55 11.44 -10.79
N LYS A 23 14.23 11.69 -12.06
CA LYS A 23 15.22 11.67 -13.14
C LYS A 23 16.38 12.61 -12.81
N GLY A 24 17.60 12.07 -12.79
CA GLY A 24 18.82 12.83 -12.50
C GLY A 24 19.12 13.08 -11.02
N GLU A 25 18.24 12.68 -10.09
CA GLU A 25 18.49 12.80 -8.66
C GLU A 25 18.43 11.44 -7.98
N SER A 26 19.55 11.04 -7.38
CA SER A 26 19.67 9.80 -6.62
C SER A 26 20.29 10.05 -5.25
N VAL A 27 20.01 9.14 -4.33
CA VAL A 27 20.61 9.07 -3.00
C VAL A 27 21.01 7.62 -2.73
N THR A 28 21.86 7.38 -1.73
CA THR A 28 22.08 6.01 -1.24
C THR A 28 20.75 5.48 -0.68
N ALA A 29 20.40 4.24 -1.02
CA ALA A 29 19.22 3.60 -0.45
C ALA A 29 19.46 3.30 1.03
N ASP A 30 18.45 3.52 1.87
CA ASP A 30 18.48 3.14 3.29
C ASP A 30 18.13 1.66 3.47
N TYR A 31 17.30 1.12 2.56
CA TYR A 31 16.79 -0.24 2.63
C TYR A 31 16.90 -0.94 1.29
N VAL A 32 17.14 -2.24 1.35
CA VAL A 32 17.18 -3.12 0.18
C VAL A 32 16.45 -4.42 0.46
N GLY A 33 15.89 -5.00 -0.59
CA GLY A 33 15.30 -6.32 -0.54
C GLY A 33 15.41 -7.03 -1.87
N ARG A 34 15.44 -8.36 -1.85
CA ARG A 34 15.43 -9.20 -3.05
C ARG A 34 14.57 -10.43 -2.80
N THR A 35 13.85 -10.85 -3.82
CA THR A 35 13.06 -12.09 -3.81
C THR A 35 12.84 -12.57 -5.24
N VAL A 36 12.34 -13.79 -5.39
CA VAL A 36 11.92 -14.36 -6.67
C VAL A 36 10.48 -14.83 -6.52
N ALA A 37 9.61 -14.44 -7.46
CA ALA A 37 8.22 -14.86 -7.45
C ALA A 37 7.64 -14.90 -8.86
N GLU A 38 6.86 -15.95 -9.17
CA GLU A 38 6.23 -16.15 -10.49
C GLU A 38 7.21 -16.05 -11.68
N GLY A 39 8.48 -16.44 -11.47
CA GLY A 39 9.54 -16.35 -12.49
C GLY A 39 10.08 -14.94 -12.73
N TYR A 40 9.78 -13.98 -11.85
CA TYR A 40 10.40 -12.66 -11.82
C TYR A 40 11.46 -12.60 -10.72
N GLU A 41 12.61 -12.02 -11.04
CA GLU A 41 13.53 -11.49 -10.02
C GLU A 41 13.03 -10.11 -9.60
N ILE A 42 12.86 -9.90 -8.30
CA ILE A 42 12.31 -8.67 -7.74
C ILE A 42 13.35 -8.08 -6.80
N SER A 43 13.84 -6.89 -7.12
CA SER A 43 14.70 -6.11 -6.24
C SER A 43 13.99 -4.85 -5.78
N LEU A 44 14.20 -4.48 -4.53
CA LEU A 44 13.69 -3.26 -3.92
C LEU A 44 14.86 -2.42 -3.44
N ALA A 45 14.77 -1.12 -3.71
CA ALA A 45 15.54 -0.10 -3.02
C ALA A 45 14.56 0.87 -2.34
N GLY A 46 14.88 1.31 -1.13
CA GLY A 46 14.01 2.18 -0.34
C GLY A 46 14.75 3.25 0.42
N ILE A 47 14.05 4.33 0.73
CA ILE A 47 14.52 5.41 1.60
C ILE A 47 13.45 5.77 2.63
N ARG A 48 13.88 6.36 3.74
CA ARG A 48 13.00 7.04 4.69
C ARG A 48 12.85 8.50 4.26
N GLU A 49 11.62 8.96 4.14
CA GLU A 49 11.30 10.32 3.68
C GLU A 49 10.28 10.97 4.63
N ALA A 50 10.32 12.30 4.74
CA ALA A 50 9.29 13.06 5.45
C ALA A 50 8.28 13.61 4.44
N GLY A 51 6.99 13.40 4.70
CA GLY A 51 5.91 14.00 3.92
C GLY A 51 5.79 15.50 4.20
N GLN A 52 4.95 16.18 3.43
CA GLN A 52 4.71 17.63 3.57
C GLN A 52 4.25 18.04 4.99
N ASN A 53 3.56 17.14 5.69
CA ASN A 53 3.05 17.37 7.04
C ASN A 53 4.03 16.87 8.13
N GLY A 54 5.29 16.57 7.79
CA GLY A 54 6.31 16.04 8.71
C GLY A 54 6.20 14.54 9.01
N ASN A 55 5.10 13.89 8.63
CA ASN A 55 4.91 12.45 8.81
C ASN A 55 5.99 11.66 8.04
N LYS A 56 6.74 10.82 8.76
CA LYS A 56 7.75 9.96 8.16
C LYS A 56 7.09 8.76 7.47
N TYR A 57 7.61 8.39 6.32
CA TYR A 57 7.17 7.22 5.57
C TYR A 57 8.36 6.56 4.88
N LEU A 58 8.19 5.31 4.48
CA LEU A 58 9.16 4.61 3.66
C LEU A 58 8.72 4.68 2.20
N ARG A 59 9.64 5.06 1.33
CA ARG A 59 9.41 5.11 -0.11
C ARG A 59 10.23 4.03 -0.78
N PHE A 60 9.60 3.25 -1.66
CA PHE A 60 10.22 2.12 -2.33
C PHE A 60 10.14 2.22 -3.85
N SER A 61 11.17 1.68 -4.49
CA SER A 61 11.23 1.41 -5.92
C SER A 61 11.48 -0.09 -6.08
N PHE A 62 10.54 -0.77 -6.73
CA PHE A 62 10.64 -2.16 -7.10
C PHE A 62 11.13 -2.24 -8.54
N THR A 63 12.12 -3.07 -8.81
CA THR A 63 12.53 -3.46 -10.16
C THR A 63 12.22 -4.94 -10.33
N LEU A 64 11.36 -5.26 -11.28
CA LEU A 64 10.98 -6.60 -11.64
C LEU A 64 11.68 -6.94 -12.95
N THR A 65 12.42 -8.05 -12.95
CA THR A 65 13.18 -8.52 -14.12
C THR A 65 12.68 -9.90 -14.53
N LYS A 66 12.42 -10.09 -15.82
CA LYS A 66 12.10 -11.41 -16.41
C LYS A 66 12.77 -11.53 -17.78
N GLY A 67 13.87 -12.27 -17.84
CA GLY A 67 14.79 -12.21 -18.98
C GLY A 67 15.30 -10.78 -19.16
N ASP A 68 15.19 -10.25 -20.38
CA ASP A 68 15.63 -8.87 -20.69
C ASP A 68 14.59 -7.80 -20.32
N ALA A 69 13.36 -8.19 -20.02
CA ALA A 69 12.30 -7.26 -19.67
C ALA A 69 12.46 -6.75 -18.22
N LYS A 70 12.46 -5.43 -18.05
CA LYS A 70 12.45 -4.75 -16.75
C LYS A 70 11.21 -3.88 -16.58
N THR A 71 10.61 -3.92 -15.40
CA THR A 71 9.48 -3.08 -15.03
C THR A 71 9.73 -2.45 -13.67
N TRP A 72 9.37 -1.18 -13.51
CA TRP A 72 9.57 -0.44 -12.27
C TRP A 72 8.25 -0.05 -11.64
N TRP A 73 8.10 -0.32 -10.35
CA TRP A 73 6.95 0.10 -9.56
C TRP A 73 7.38 0.98 -8.39
N ASN A 74 6.53 1.94 -8.04
CA ASN A 74 6.78 2.81 -6.90
C ASN A 74 5.78 2.50 -5.79
N GLY A 75 6.30 2.32 -4.58
CA GLY A 75 5.49 2.03 -3.41
C GLY A 75 5.77 3.00 -2.26
N ARG A 76 4.81 3.08 -1.35
CA ARG A 76 4.94 3.84 -0.10
C ARG A 76 4.39 3.02 1.05
N LEU A 77 5.06 3.08 2.20
CA LEU A 77 4.62 2.49 3.46
C LEU A 77 4.55 3.57 4.54
N PHE A 78 3.42 3.62 5.23
CA PHE A 78 3.15 4.52 6.34
C PHE A 78 2.96 3.71 7.60
N ASP A 79 3.31 4.31 8.74
CA ASP A 79 3.08 3.70 10.05
C ASP A 79 1.58 3.42 10.24
N ASN A 80 1.26 2.23 10.72
CA ASN A 80 -0.11 1.83 10.99
C ASN A 80 -0.52 2.32 12.39
N THR A 81 -0.91 3.59 12.46
CA THR A 81 -1.33 4.25 13.71
C THR A 81 -2.56 3.64 14.36
N ARG A 82 -3.30 2.78 13.64
CA ARG A 82 -4.49 2.07 14.15
C ARG A 82 -4.16 0.70 14.74
N ARG A 83 -2.89 0.28 14.69
CA ARG A 83 -2.43 -1.00 15.24
C ARG A 83 -2.56 -0.97 16.77
N ALA A 84 -3.32 -1.91 17.30
CA ALA A 84 -3.31 -2.18 18.74
C ALA A 84 -2.04 -2.94 19.15
N GLU A 85 -1.52 -2.65 20.34
CA GLU A 85 -0.40 -3.39 20.93
C GLU A 85 -0.73 -4.89 21.05
N GLY A 86 0.25 -5.76 20.79
CA GLY A 86 0.05 -7.21 20.76
C GLY A 86 -0.77 -7.75 19.58
N SER A 87 -1.35 -6.89 18.73
CA SER A 87 -2.11 -7.36 17.58
C SER A 87 -1.20 -7.90 16.46
N ARG A 88 -1.75 -8.84 15.68
CA ARG A 88 -1.10 -9.40 14.48
C ARG A 88 -1.14 -8.45 13.27
N GLN A 89 -1.62 -7.22 13.46
CA GLN A 89 -1.69 -6.23 12.39
C GLN A 89 -0.28 -5.78 11.97
N PRO A 90 -0.10 -5.41 10.69
CA PRO A 90 1.19 -4.92 10.21
C PRO A 90 1.58 -3.61 10.91
N ASN A 91 2.89 -3.42 11.11
CA ASN A 91 3.47 -2.18 11.58
C ASN A 91 3.33 -1.07 10.55
N TYR A 92 3.46 -1.41 9.26
CA TYR A 92 3.33 -0.46 8.18
C TYR A 92 2.33 -0.94 7.13
N THR A 93 1.59 -0.01 6.55
CA THR A 93 0.67 -0.29 5.44
C THR A 93 0.82 0.74 4.34
N GLY A 94 0.44 0.36 3.12
CA GLY A 94 0.41 1.29 2.00
C GLY A 94 0.13 0.57 0.68
N ASP A 95 0.64 1.12 -0.40
CA ASP A 95 0.36 0.64 -1.74
C ASP A 95 1.55 0.78 -2.70
N VAL A 96 1.52 -0.03 -3.75
CA VAL A 96 2.37 0.05 -4.94
C VAL A 96 1.50 0.44 -6.13
N GLN A 97 1.91 1.44 -6.89
CA GLN A 97 1.30 1.79 -8.16
C GLN A 97 1.97 0.98 -9.28
N ILE A 98 1.22 0.08 -9.91
CA ILE A 98 1.67 -0.71 -11.07
C ILE A 98 1.53 0.11 -12.35
N ASP A 99 0.38 0.79 -12.50
CA ASP A 99 0.01 1.57 -13.67
C ASP A 99 -0.67 2.89 -13.25
N ARG A 100 -0.51 3.91 -14.10
CA ARG A 100 -1.16 5.22 -14.00
C ARG A 100 -2.48 5.31 -14.78
N GLY A 101 -2.91 4.23 -15.45
CA GLY A 101 -4.22 4.15 -16.10
C GLY A 101 -5.40 4.36 -15.15
N GLU A 102 -6.59 4.62 -15.70
CA GLU A 102 -7.84 4.71 -14.94
C GLU A 102 -8.72 3.47 -15.18
N PRO A 103 -9.09 2.70 -14.13
CA PRO A 103 -8.71 2.87 -12.73
C PRO A 103 -7.26 2.44 -12.45
N PRO A 104 -6.57 3.09 -11.49
CA PRO A 104 -5.18 2.77 -11.21
C PRO A 104 -5.05 1.36 -10.64
N HIS A 105 -4.28 0.51 -11.31
CA HIS A 105 -3.92 -0.81 -10.81
C HIS A 105 -2.88 -0.66 -9.69
N ARG A 106 -3.27 -1.09 -8.49
CA ARG A 106 -2.44 -1.00 -7.29
C ARG A 106 -2.35 -2.34 -6.59
N LEU A 107 -1.22 -2.57 -5.94
CA LEU A 107 -1.05 -3.65 -4.96
C LEU A 107 -1.04 -3.06 -3.57
N ARG A 108 -1.55 -3.80 -2.60
CA ARG A 108 -1.45 -3.49 -1.19
C ARG A 108 -0.07 -3.89 -0.68
N LEU A 109 0.53 -3.03 0.15
CA LEU A 109 1.69 -3.33 0.97
C LEU A 109 1.29 -3.48 2.43
N ALA A 110 1.81 -4.51 3.08
CA ALA A 110 1.79 -4.68 4.52
C ALA A 110 3.18 -5.11 4.98
N ALA A 111 3.74 -4.47 6.01
CA ALA A 111 5.03 -4.88 6.56
C ALA A 111 4.98 -5.02 8.08
N TRP A 112 5.70 -6.02 8.57
CA TRP A 112 5.94 -6.26 9.98
C TRP A 112 7.42 -6.08 10.28
N ILE A 113 7.72 -5.48 11.42
CA ILE A 113 9.08 -5.51 11.96
C ILE A 113 9.32 -6.90 12.54
N ARG A 114 10.41 -7.52 12.11
CA ARG A 114 10.89 -8.82 12.56
C ARG A 114 12.34 -8.69 12.99
N PHE A 115 12.81 -9.66 13.76
CA PHE A 115 14.17 -9.72 14.26
C PHE A 115 14.68 -11.13 13.98
N ASP A 116 15.92 -11.26 13.50
CA ASP A 116 16.54 -12.58 13.39
C ASP A 116 16.87 -13.12 14.79
N ASP A 117 17.35 -12.26 15.69
CA ASP A 117 17.48 -12.53 17.13
C ASP A 117 16.54 -11.59 17.91
N PRO A 118 15.54 -12.12 18.66
CA PRO A 118 14.60 -11.30 19.41
C PRO A 118 15.23 -10.44 20.51
N ASN A 119 16.49 -10.68 20.87
CA ASN A 119 17.22 -9.90 21.88
C ASN A 119 18.17 -8.87 21.26
N ASP A 120 18.33 -8.83 19.93
CA ASP A 120 19.20 -7.89 19.23
C ASP A 120 18.42 -7.07 18.19
N GLU A 121 18.12 -5.83 18.55
CA GLU A 121 17.41 -4.89 17.67
C GLU A 121 18.18 -4.55 16.40
N SER A 122 19.51 -4.75 16.37
CA SER A 122 20.30 -4.51 15.16
C SER A 122 20.00 -5.52 14.04
N THR A 123 19.42 -6.68 14.40
CA THR A 123 18.96 -7.70 13.46
C THR A 123 17.57 -7.42 12.89
N ALA A 124 17.00 -6.24 13.19
CA ALA A 124 15.68 -5.88 12.73
C ALA A 124 15.60 -5.81 11.19
N TYR A 125 14.51 -6.35 10.65
CA TYR A 125 14.17 -6.27 9.23
C TYR A 125 12.66 -6.10 9.05
N LEU A 126 12.26 -5.66 7.86
CA LEU A 126 10.87 -5.58 7.47
C LEU A 126 10.49 -6.83 6.67
N SER A 127 9.57 -7.62 7.21
CA SER A 127 8.88 -8.67 6.46
C SER A 127 7.76 -8.02 5.64
N LEU A 128 7.97 -7.84 4.34
CA LEU A 128 7.04 -7.22 3.42
C LEU A 128 6.14 -8.25 2.73
N ASP A 129 4.84 -8.02 2.76
CA ASP A 129 3.81 -8.73 2.01
C ASP A 129 3.20 -7.79 0.98
N VAL A 130 3.24 -8.21 -0.28
CA VAL A 130 2.64 -7.52 -1.42
C VAL A 130 1.51 -8.38 -1.94
N SER A 131 0.32 -7.80 -2.08
CA SER A 131 -0.88 -8.54 -2.47
C SER A 131 -1.82 -7.69 -3.31
N GLU A 132 -2.75 -8.31 -4.02
CA GLU A 132 -3.79 -7.58 -4.76
C GLU A 132 -4.59 -6.66 -3.83
N PHE A 133 -4.86 -5.45 -4.30
CA PHE A 133 -5.75 -4.55 -3.61
C PHE A 133 -7.19 -5.06 -3.75
N ARG A 134 -7.70 -5.76 -2.73
CA ARG A 134 -9.12 -6.08 -2.65
C ARG A 134 -9.87 -4.80 -2.34
N GLN A 135 -10.45 -4.17 -3.37
CA GLN A 135 -11.48 -3.17 -3.12
C GLN A 135 -12.59 -3.85 -2.32
N GLN A 136 -12.77 -3.47 -1.06
CA GLN A 136 -14.01 -3.83 -0.39
C GLN A 136 -15.14 -3.23 -1.23
N PRO A 137 -16.13 -4.03 -1.68
CA PRO A 137 -17.31 -3.47 -2.30
C PRO A 137 -17.92 -2.54 -1.28
N ASN A 138 -17.92 -1.24 -1.57
CA ASN A 138 -18.49 -0.23 -0.71
C ASN A 138 -20.02 -0.43 -0.74
N PRO A 139 -20.69 -0.95 0.31
CA PRO A 139 -22.13 -1.19 0.26
C PRO A 139 -22.95 0.12 0.42
N GLN A 140 -22.30 1.28 0.46
CA GLN A 140 -22.96 2.58 0.65
C GLN A 140 -22.70 3.53 -0.52
N ARG A 141 -23.20 3.18 -1.70
CA ARG A 141 -23.67 4.13 -2.72
C ARG A 141 -24.78 3.49 -3.55
N SER A 142 -25.98 3.41 -2.99
CA SER A 142 -27.19 3.30 -3.80
C SER A 142 -28.24 4.25 -3.22
N ALA A 143 -28.70 5.14 -4.09
CA ALA A 143 -29.83 6.06 -3.97
C ALA A 143 -29.67 7.30 -3.08
N SER A 144 -29.05 8.35 -3.66
CA SER A 144 -29.61 9.69 -3.52
C SER A 144 -30.69 9.87 -4.60
N GLY A 145 -31.93 10.10 -4.17
CA GLY A 145 -32.93 10.86 -4.92
C GLY A 145 -33.98 10.07 -5.70
N VAL A 146 -35.19 9.96 -5.13
CA VAL A 146 -36.43 10.41 -5.79
C VAL A 146 -37.34 10.98 -4.69
N GLY A 147 -37.72 12.25 -4.81
CA GLY A 147 -38.62 12.91 -3.88
C GLY A 147 -40.00 12.25 -3.86
N ALA A 148 -40.49 11.95 -2.67
CA ALA A 148 -41.91 11.64 -2.44
C ALA A 148 -42.59 12.93 -1.97
N VAL A 149 -43.40 13.51 -2.85
CA VAL A 149 -44.38 14.55 -2.55
C VAL A 149 -45.41 13.97 -1.55
N PRO A 150 -45.80 14.69 -0.48
CA PRO A 150 -46.84 14.19 0.42
C PRO A 150 -48.21 14.17 -0.31
N PRO A 151 -49.06 13.15 -0.09
CA PRO A 151 -50.38 13.10 -0.70
C PRO A 151 -51.29 14.16 -0.09
N VAL A 152 -52.00 14.88 -0.96
CA VAL A 152 -53.14 15.75 -0.62
C VAL A 152 -54.34 14.86 -0.33
N GLU A 153 -54.78 14.81 0.92
CA GLU A 153 -56.00 14.12 1.31
C GLU A 153 -57.19 15.07 1.17
N THR A 154 -58.01 14.82 0.15
CA THR A 154 -59.33 15.45 -0.03
C THR A 154 -60.37 14.44 0.45
N ALA A 155 -61.11 14.76 1.51
CA ALA A 155 -62.31 14.01 1.89
C ALA A 155 -63.47 14.99 2.08
N VAL A 156 -64.46 14.84 1.21
CA VAL A 156 -65.74 15.55 1.17
C VAL A 156 -66.76 14.76 2.03
N SER A 157 -67.66 15.50 2.66
CA SER A 157 -68.88 15.14 3.42
C SER A 157 -69.56 13.80 3.11
N ASP A 158 -70.21 13.15 4.10
CA ASP A 158 -71.63 13.38 4.47
C ASP A 158 -72.14 12.46 5.63
N SER A 159 -72.88 13.04 6.59
CA SER A 159 -74.01 12.59 7.47
C SER A 159 -74.11 11.13 8.05
N PRO A 160 -75.02 10.76 9.00
CA PRO A 160 -76.17 11.48 9.62
C PRO A 160 -76.34 11.33 11.17
N LEU A 161 -77.19 12.17 11.76
CA LEU A 161 -78.41 11.81 12.55
C LEU A 161 -79.16 13.07 12.99
#